data_AF-A0A4Y9RGJ7-F1
#
_entry.id   AF-A0A4Y9RGJ7-F1
#
_cell.length_a   1.000
_cell.length_b   1.000
_cell.length_c   1.000
_cell.angle_alpha   90.00
_cell.angle_beta   90.00
_cell.angle_gamma   90.00
#
_symmetry.space_group_name_H-M   'P 1'
#
loop_
_entity.id
_entity.type
_entity.pdbx_description
1 polymer ?
#
loop_
_entity_poly.entity_id
_entity_poly.type
_entity_poly.pdbx_seq_one_letter_code
_entity_poly.pdbx_strand_id
1 'polypeptide(L)' 'MMTGKDDRAAAALAAIDERIAWVLESPGMSVWLKSALKSALAENPITLSNDLEILTHLIVPRVNALLRQPLGDGGLSSR' A
#
# COMPACT_ATOMS: atom_id res chain seq x y z
N MET A 1 -24.60 24.48 -14.11
CA MET A 1 -24.17 23.39 -15.01
C MET A 1 -22.78 22.95 -14.55
N MET A 2 -22.69 21.89 -13.75
CA MET A 2 -21.42 21.26 -13.38
C MET A 2 -20.90 20.51 -14.61
N THR A 3 -19.64 20.74 -14.98
CA THR A 3 -19.13 20.33 -16.30
C THR A 3 -18.65 18.88 -16.27
N GLY A 4 -18.87 18.09 -17.32
CA GLY A 4 -18.61 16.63 -17.34
C GLY A 4 -17.17 16.15 -17.04
N LYS A 5 -16.23 17.06 -16.76
CA LYS A 5 -14.94 16.77 -16.15
C LYS A 5 -15.08 16.37 -14.67
N ASP A 6 -15.99 16.99 -13.94
CA ASP A 6 -16.25 16.75 -12.52
C ASP A 6 -16.89 15.37 -12.33
N ASP A 7 -17.81 14.99 -13.23
CA ASP A 7 -18.44 13.67 -13.25
C ASP A 7 -17.43 12.55 -13.51
N ARG A 8 -16.44 12.79 -14.38
CA ARG A 8 -15.37 11.81 -14.65
C ARG A 8 -14.45 11.62 -13.46
N ALA A 9 -14.10 12.69 -12.75
CA ALA A 9 -13.27 12.62 -11.56
C ALA A 9 -13.99 11.86 -10.42
N ALA A 10 -15.28 12.14 -10.22
CA ALA A 10 -16.11 11.43 -9.24
C ALA A 10 -16.24 9.93 -9.58
N ALA A 11 -16.48 9.59 -10.86
CA ALA A 11 -16.55 8.20 -11.31
C ALA A 11 -15.22 7.46 -11.11
N ALA A 12 -14.10 8.12 -11.39
CA ALA A 12 -12.77 7.55 -11.17
C ALA A 12 -12.50 7.28 -9.68
N LEU A 13 -12.88 8.21 -8.80
CA LEU A 13 -12.74 8.03 -7.35
C LEU A 13 -13.59 6.86 -6.85
N ALA A 14 -14.86 6.78 -7.27
CA ALA A 14 -15.76 5.69 -6.89
C ALA A 14 -15.21 4.30 -7.29
N ALA A 15 -14.63 4.19 -8.50
CA ALA A 15 -14.02 2.94 -8.96
C ALA A 15 -12.76 2.57 -8.15
N ILE A 16 -12.03 3.55 -7.62
CA ILE A 16 -10.89 3.31 -6.72
C ILE A 16 -11.39 2.83 -5.35
N ASP A 17 -12.42 3.48 -4.81
CA ASP A 17 -13.01 3.12 -3.52
C ASP A 17 -13.57 1.68 -3.54
N GLU A 18 -14.21 1.26 -4.63
CA GLU A 18 -14.67 -0.11 -4.83
C GLU A 18 -13.52 -1.12 -4.77
N ARG A 19 -12.39 -0.80 -5.41
CA ARG A 19 -11.20 -1.65 -5.39
C ARG A 19 -10.59 -1.72 -3.99
N ILE A 20 -10.58 -0.61 -3.25
CA ILE A 20 -10.11 -0.60 -1.86
C ILE A 20 -11.01 -1.49 -1.00
N ALA A 21 -12.33 -1.36 -1.14
CA ALA A 21 -13.29 -2.19 -0.42
C ALA A 21 -13.05 -3.69 -0.67
N TRP A 22 -12.83 -4.08 -1.92
CA TRP A 22 -12.50 -5.46 -2.28
C TRP A 22 -11.23 -5.98 -1.57
N VAL A 23 -10.17 -5.15 -1.49
CA VAL A 23 -8.93 -5.53 -0.77
C VAL A 23 -9.18 -5.70 0.73
N LEU A 24 -10.02 -4.85 1.33
CA LEU A 24 -10.34 -4.92 2.76
C LEU A 24 -11.10 -6.20 3.11
N GLU A 25 -11.98 -6.67 2.23
CA GLU A 25 -12.75 -7.90 2.40
C GLU A 25 -11.93 -9.16 2.11
N SER A 26 -10.90 -9.07 1.26
CA SER A 26 -10.13 -10.24 0.82
C SER A 26 -9.32 -10.90 1.96
N PRO A 27 -9.53 -12.19 2.28
CA PRO A 27 -8.86 -12.85 3.41
C PRO A 27 -7.36 -13.11 3.17
N GLY A 28 -6.89 -13.11 1.92
CA GLY A 28 -5.49 -13.34 1.57
C GLY A 28 -4.57 -12.13 1.73
N MET A 29 -5.13 -10.97 2.09
CA MET A 29 -4.38 -9.73 2.20
C MET A 29 -3.85 -9.54 3.62
N SER A 30 -2.62 -9.06 3.73
CA SER A 30 -1.99 -8.87 5.03
C SER A 30 -2.76 -7.88 5.91
N VAL A 31 -2.76 -8.13 7.23
CA VAL A 31 -3.37 -7.23 8.21
C VAL A 31 -2.78 -5.81 8.12
N TRP A 32 -1.48 -5.72 7.82
CA TRP A 32 -0.80 -4.45 7.62
C TRP A 32 -1.39 -3.66 6.44
N LEU A 33 -1.56 -4.29 5.27
CA LEU A 33 -2.13 -3.64 4.09
C LEU A 33 -3.55 -3.15 4.37
N LYS A 34 -4.39 -3.98 4.99
CA LYS A 34 -5.76 -3.60 5.34
C LYS A 34 -5.80 -2.42 6.31
N SER A 35 -4.91 -2.39 7.29
CA SER A 35 -4.83 -1.30 8.27
C SER A 35 -4.35 0.00 7.63
N ALA A 36 -3.37 -0.09 6.73
CA ALA A 36 -2.89 1.06 5.95
C ALA A 36 -3.99 1.66 5.07
N LEU A 37 -4.73 0.83 4.34
CA LEU A 37 -5.86 1.29 3.51
C LEU A 37 -6.97 1.95 4.33
N LYS A 38 -7.35 1.35 5.48
CA LYS A 38 -8.36 1.96 6.37
C LYS A 38 -7.92 3.32 6.91
N SER A 39 -6.64 3.45 7.25
CA SER A 39 -6.09 4.71 7.77
C SER A 39 -6.00 5.77 6.66
N ALA A 40 -5.61 5.37 5.45
CA ALA A 40 -5.52 6.25 4.29
C ALA A 40 -6.87 6.89 3.91
N LEU A 41 -7.98 6.15 4.04
CA LEU A 41 -9.33 6.67 3.77
C LEU A 41 -9.77 7.79 4.73
N ALA A 42 -9.12 7.92 5.90
CA ALA A 42 -9.41 8.94 6.90
C ALA A 42 -8.43 10.14 6.86
N GLU A 43 -7.34 10.03 6.11
CA GLU A 43 -6.23 10.99 6.14
C GLU A 43 -6.39 12.11 5.09
N ASN A 44 -5.75 13.26 5.34
CA ASN A 44 -5.70 14.33 4.36
C ASN A 44 -4.90 13.89 3.11
N PRO A 45 -5.40 14.11 1.87
CA PRO A 45 -4.71 13.67 0.65
C PRO A 45 -3.29 14.22 0.48
N ILE A 46 -3.01 15.43 0.98
CA ILE A 46 -1.68 16.05 0.89
C ILE A 46 -0.71 15.37 1.85
N THR A 47 -1.14 15.14 3.11
CA THR A 47 -0.35 14.40 4.10
C THR A 47 -0.08 12.98 3.62
N LEU A 48 -1.12 12.30 3.14
CA LEU A 48 -1.02 10.94 2.63
C LEU A 48 -0.05 10.83 1.44
N SER A 49 -0.06 11.81 0.53
CA SER A 49 0.86 11.84 -0.60
C SER A 49 2.33 11.90 -0.13
N ASN A 50 2.63 12.77 0.84
CA ASN A 50 3.98 12.90 1.38
C ASN A 50 4.41 11.62 2.12
N ASP A 51 3.52 11.04 2.93
CA ASP A 51 3.81 9.83 3.68
C ASP A 51 4.06 8.63 2.75
N LEU A 52 3.31 8.52 1.65
CA LEU A 52 3.51 7.47 0.64
C LEU A 52 4.87 7.60 -0.08
N GLU A 53 5.31 8.83 -0.35
CA GLU A 53 6.64 9.09 -0.92
C GLU A 53 7.73 8.63 0.06
N ILE A 54 7.62 9.03 1.33
CA ILE A 54 8.55 8.60 2.40
C ILE A 54 8.56 7.09 2.53
N LEU A 55 7.39 6.44 2.59
CA LEU A 55 7.28 4.98 2.69
C LEU A 55 7.91 4.28 1.48
N THR A 56 7.77 4.84 0.28
CA THR A 56 8.43 4.30 -0.91
C THR A 56 9.95 4.35 -0.77
N HIS A 57 10.49 5.44 -0.23
CA HIS A 57 11.93 5.58 0.01
C HIS A 57 12.47 4.74 1.19
N LEU A 58 11.63 4.35 2.14
CA LEU A 58 12.06 3.59 3.32
C LEU A 58 11.78 2.08 3.19
N ILE A 59 10.54 1.71 2.87
CA ILE A 59 10.07 0.32 2.90
C ILE A 59 10.59 -0.46 1.71
N VAL A 60 10.57 0.12 0.49
CA VAL A 60 11.01 -0.60 -0.72
C VAL A 60 12.50 -0.98 -0.63
N PRO A 61 13.44 -0.06 -0.29
CA PRO A 61 14.84 -0.44 -0.13
C PRO A 61 15.05 -1.46 0.99
N ARG A 62 14.33 -1.33 2.11
CA ARG A 62 14.41 -2.28 3.23
C ARG A 62 13.99 -3.69 2.82
N VAL A 63 12.85 -3.83 2.14
CA VAL A 63 12.35 -5.13 1.65
C VAL A 63 13.33 -5.70 0.63
N ASN A 64 13.81 -4.90 -0.30
CA ASN A 64 14.81 -5.33 -1.30
C ASN A 64 16.11 -5.80 -0.64
N ALA A 65 16.59 -5.10 0.39
CA ALA A 65 17.77 -5.51 1.14
C ALA A 65 17.55 -6.86 1.83
N LEU A 66 16.41 -7.06 2.49
CA LEU A 66 16.07 -8.33 3.15
C LEU A 66 15.92 -9.49 2.17
N LEU A 67 15.32 -9.27 1.00
CA LEU A 67 15.18 -10.30 -0.04
C LEU A 67 16.50 -10.68 -0.72
N ARG A 68 17.48 -9.76 -0.72
CA ARG A 68 18.83 -10.00 -1.25
C ARG A 68 19.76 -10.66 -0.26
N GLN A 69 19.40 -10.71 1.02
CA GLN A 69 20.17 -11.49 1.97
C GLN A 69 20.08 -12.96 1.55
N PRO A 70 21.22 -13.65 1.41
CA PRO A 70 21.20 -15.10 1.31
C PRO A 70 20.38 -15.60 2.50
N LEU A 71 19.44 -16.51 2.26
CA LEU A 71 18.87 -17.33 3.33
C LEU A 71 20.07 -17.84 4.11
N GLY A 72 20.32 -17.28 5.30
CA GLY A 72 21.56 -17.55 6.02
C GLY A 72 21.74 -19.05 6.09
N ASP A 73 22.90 -19.54 5.64
CA ASP A 73 23.24 -20.97 5.72
C ASP A 73 22.96 -21.42 7.15
N GLY A 74 21.81 -22.07 7.31
CA GLY A 74 21.36 -22.64 8.56
C GLY A 74 22.29 -23.79 8.88
N GLY A 75 23.39 -23.45 9.56
CA GLY A 75 24.25 -24.34 10.32
C GLY A 75 24.46 -25.73 9.75
N LEU A 76 25.40 -25.88 8.82
CA LEU A 76 26.19 -27.11 8.70
C LEU A 76 27.68 -26.76 8.64
N SER A 77 28.15 -26.04 9.66
CA SER A 77 29.57 -26.03 10.04
C SER A 77 29.67 -26.45 11.50
N SER A 78 29.78 -27.76 11.71
CA SER A 78 30.36 -28.46 12.86
C SER A 78 30.58 -29.89 12.34
N ARG A 79 31.78 -30.23 11.84
CA ARG A 79 32.94 -30.72 12.62
C ARG A 79 32.56 -31.78 13.63
#